data_AF-A0A7S7UDA6-F1
#
_entry.id   AF-A0A7S7UDA6-F1
#
_cell.length_a   1.000
_cell.length_b   1.000
_cell.length_c   1.000
_cell.angle_alpha   90.00
_cell.angle_beta   90.00
_cell.angle_gamma   90.00
#
_symmetry.space_group_name_H-M   'P 1'
#
loop_
_entity.id
_entity.type
_entity.pdbx_description
1 polymer ?
#
loop_
_entity_poly.entity_id
_entity_poly.type
_entity_poly.pdbx_seq_one_letter_code
_entity_poly.pdbx_strand_id
1 'polypeptide(L)'
;MTRLPQIALLSDGRRLHLQDGPIDLIIEARGTGHEVRAAYEAAARRFTGLLDELCAELPALRMGAERQTSLKGVVARRMHAAVAPYASDGFITPMAAVAGSVAEEILGAMLGAAALDRVYVNNGGDIALHLGRGEHFSVGLMDRPDSDGVMRAIRIEADDPVRGIATSGRHGRSFSLGIADAVTVLAATASQADAAATVIANAVDLPGHPAIVRQPANELQPDSDLGARLVTRNVGELSREEIATALETGAECARQLFDRGLIEGAVLRLCGDMLVIGTKDIEEQRPRPLVLENAVGA
;
A
#
# COMPACT_ATOMS: atom_id res chain seq x y z
N MET A 1 0.99 -20.50 23.69
CA MET A 1 2.30 -20.49 23.02
C MET A 1 2.30 -19.27 22.12
N THR A 2 3.19 -18.31 22.34
CA THR A 2 3.38 -17.19 21.42
C THR A 2 3.84 -17.77 20.09
N ARG A 3 3.07 -17.50 19.04
CA ARG A 3 3.39 -17.89 17.67
C ARG A 3 4.69 -17.17 17.28
N LEU A 4 5.63 -17.90 16.70
CA LEU A 4 6.87 -17.32 16.19
C LEU A 4 6.67 -16.94 14.72
N PRO A 5 7.16 -15.76 14.29
CA PRO A 5 7.14 -15.39 12.88
C PRO A 5 8.02 -16.32 12.05
N GLN A 6 7.67 -16.47 10.78
CA GLN A 6 8.55 -17.07 9.77
C GLN A 6 9.53 -16.01 9.28
N ILE A 7 10.81 -16.35 9.31
CA ILE A 7 11.90 -15.44 8.95
C ILE A 7 12.86 -16.20 8.05
N ALA A 8 13.01 -15.76 6.81
CA ALA A 8 13.88 -16.41 5.84
C ALA A 8 14.49 -15.41 4.87
N LEU A 9 15.69 -15.71 4.38
CA LEU A 9 16.22 -15.05 3.19
C LEU A 9 15.63 -15.75 1.96
N LEU A 10 15.18 -14.98 0.97
CA LEU A 10 14.70 -15.52 -0.30
C LEU A 10 15.85 -16.18 -1.09
N SER A 11 15.48 -16.99 -2.08
CA SER A 11 16.42 -17.76 -2.91
C SER A 11 17.45 -16.91 -3.67
N ASP A 12 17.19 -15.62 -3.86
CA ASP A 12 18.14 -14.67 -4.44
C ASP A 12 19.27 -14.25 -3.49
N GLY A 13 19.21 -14.64 -2.22
CA GLY A 13 20.23 -14.33 -1.22
C GLY A 13 20.30 -12.85 -0.84
N ARG A 14 19.33 -12.03 -1.25
CA ARG A 14 19.33 -10.57 -1.06
C ARG A 14 18.14 -10.10 -0.25
N ARG A 15 16.95 -10.63 -0.54
CA ARG A 15 15.70 -10.16 0.05
C ARG A 15 15.34 -10.96 1.29
N LEU A 16 15.04 -10.26 2.38
CA LEU A 16 14.51 -10.85 3.61
C LEU A 16 12.99 -10.95 3.53
N HIS A 17 12.46 -12.11 3.91
CA HIS A 17 11.04 -12.39 4.05
C HIS A 17 10.69 -12.56 5.52
N LEU A 18 9.70 -11.79 5.98
CA LEU A 18 9.14 -11.87 7.34
C LEU A 18 7.64 -12.09 7.23
N GLN A 19 7.12 -13.17 7.80
CA GLN A 19 5.69 -13.47 7.77
C GLN A 19 5.17 -13.84 9.15
N ASP A 20 4.07 -13.21 9.55
CA ASP A 20 3.33 -13.56 10.75
C ASP A 20 1.83 -13.30 10.53
N GLY A 21 1.06 -14.38 10.37
CA GLY A 21 -0.37 -14.28 10.06
C GLY A 21 -0.60 -13.55 8.73
N PRO A 22 -1.42 -12.49 8.68
CA PRO A 22 -1.68 -11.74 7.45
C PRO A 22 -0.55 -10.76 7.09
N ILE A 23 0.40 -10.51 8.00
CA ILE A 23 1.53 -9.61 7.74
C ILE A 23 2.60 -10.38 6.98
N ASP A 24 2.98 -9.87 5.82
CA ASP A 24 3.86 -10.55 4.86
C ASP A 24 4.80 -9.52 4.21
N LEU A 25 6.04 -9.46 4.72
CA LEU A 25 7.01 -8.43 4.36
C LEU A 25 8.10 -8.99 3.44
N ILE A 26 8.34 -8.29 2.33
CA ILE A 26 9.51 -8.48 1.48
C ILE A 26 10.39 -7.25 1.60
N ILE A 27 11.63 -7.46 2.04
CA ILE A 27 12.56 -6.39 2.40
C ILE A 27 13.83 -6.55 1.59
N GLU A 28 14.30 -5.45 0.99
CA GLU A 28 15.63 -5.39 0.42
C GLU A 28 16.37 -4.17 0.91
N ALA A 29 17.58 -4.36 1.44
CA ALA A 29 18.48 -3.29 1.82
C ALA A 29 19.76 -3.32 0.97
N ARG A 30 20.30 -2.14 0.71
CA ARG A 30 21.57 -1.89 0.04
C ARG A 30 22.47 -1.08 0.98
N GLY A 31 23.71 -1.51 1.09
CA GLY A 31 24.73 -0.93 1.95
C GLY A 31 25.91 -1.89 2.04
N THR A 32 26.79 -1.68 3.02
CA THR A 32 27.85 -2.67 3.29
C THR A 32 27.25 -3.96 3.88
N GLY A 33 27.93 -5.09 3.71
CA GLY A 33 27.40 -6.39 4.16
C GLY A 33 27.16 -6.48 5.68
N HIS A 34 27.93 -5.74 6.49
CA HIS A 34 27.71 -5.64 7.93
C HIS A 34 26.44 -4.84 8.26
N GLU A 35 26.27 -3.67 7.63
CA GLU A 35 25.10 -2.82 7.83
C GLU A 35 23.80 -3.51 7.40
N VAL A 36 23.80 -4.17 6.24
CA VAL A 36 22.64 -4.94 5.75
C VAL A 36 22.26 -6.06 6.74
N ARG A 37 23.24 -6.77 7.28
CA ARG A 37 23.00 -7.83 8.27
C ARG A 37 22.41 -7.26 9.57
N ALA A 38 23.00 -6.18 10.09
CA ALA A 38 22.52 -5.52 11.30
C ALA A 38 21.07 -5.02 11.12
N ALA A 39 20.76 -4.45 9.96
CA ALA A 39 19.41 -4.03 9.60
C ALA A 39 18.41 -5.20 9.57
N TYR A 40 18.75 -6.30 8.90
CA TYR A 40 17.87 -7.48 8.81
C TYR A 40 17.64 -8.14 10.17
N GLU A 41 18.65 -8.20 11.02
CA GLU A 41 18.49 -8.67 12.40
C GLU A 41 17.59 -7.74 13.22
N ALA A 42 17.70 -6.42 13.04
CA ALA A 42 16.83 -5.45 13.71
C ALA A 42 15.36 -5.57 13.24
N ALA A 43 15.15 -5.77 11.93
CA ALA A 43 13.83 -6.03 11.37
C ALA A 43 13.20 -7.30 11.98
N ALA A 44 13.94 -8.41 11.99
CA ALA A 44 13.50 -9.67 12.57
C ALA A 44 13.13 -9.54 14.06
N ARG A 45 13.98 -8.85 14.85
CA ARG A 45 13.71 -8.59 16.27
C ARG A 45 12.46 -7.75 16.47
N ARG A 46 12.28 -6.66 15.70
CA ARG A 46 11.11 -5.78 15.86
C ARG A 46 9.82 -6.45 15.41
N PHE A 47 9.88 -7.27 14.36
CA PHE A 47 8.74 -7.98 13.81
C PHE A 47 8.18 -9.04 14.76
N THR A 48 9.05 -9.67 15.56
CA THR A 48 8.65 -10.69 16.54
C THR A 48 7.75 -10.08 17.62
N GLY A 49 6.50 -10.55 17.71
CA GLY A 49 5.50 -10.06 18.68
C GLY A 49 4.67 -8.87 18.21
N LEU A 50 5.00 -8.27 17.04
CA LEU A 50 4.30 -7.09 16.54
C LEU A 50 2.80 -7.34 16.26
N LEU A 51 2.46 -8.51 15.72
CA LEU A 51 1.06 -8.83 15.47
C LEU A 51 0.27 -9.01 16.77
N ASP A 52 0.88 -9.54 17.82
CA ASP A 52 0.23 -9.68 19.13
C ASP A 52 -0.03 -8.30 19.75
N GLU A 53 0.89 -7.34 19.60
CA GLU A 53 0.68 -5.92 19.98
C GLU A 53 -0.54 -5.32 19.27
N LEU A 54 -0.68 -5.54 17.96
CA LEU A 54 -1.82 -5.05 17.18
C LEU A 54 -3.12 -5.74 17.57
N CYS A 55 -3.10 -7.06 17.76
CA CYS A 55 -4.25 -7.84 18.18
C CYS A 55 -4.79 -7.38 19.55
N ALA A 56 -3.92 -6.94 20.46
CA ALA A 56 -4.32 -6.43 21.78
C ALA A 56 -5.18 -5.16 21.69
N GLU A 57 -5.03 -4.37 20.62
CA GLU A 57 -5.76 -3.13 20.39
C GLU A 57 -6.78 -3.22 19.24
N LEU A 58 -6.95 -4.42 18.65
CA LEU A 58 -7.75 -4.65 17.45
C LEU A 58 -9.20 -4.14 17.57
N PRO A 59 -9.93 -4.33 18.68
CA PRO A 59 -11.29 -3.78 18.80
C PRO A 59 -11.34 -2.27 18.60
N ALA A 60 -10.37 -1.53 19.13
CA ALA A 60 -10.29 -0.07 18.97
C ALA A 60 -9.81 0.32 17.56
N LEU A 61 -8.89 -0.45 16.97
CA LEU A 61 -8.42 -0.23 15.60
C LEU A 61 -9.50 -0.42 14.54
N ARG A 62 -10.54 -1.21 14.83
CA ARG A 62 -11.70 -1.43 13.95
C ARG A 62 -12.80 -0.39 14.10
N MET A 63 -12.69 0.54 15.04
CA MET A 63 -13.65 1.63 15.18
C MET A 63 -13.38 2.73 14.15
N GLY A 64 -14.42 3.48 13.80
CA GLY A 64 -14.26 4.68 12.99
C GLY A 64 -13.26 5.64 13.64
N ALA A 65 -12.39 6.23 12.83
CA ALA A 65 -11.40 7.19 13.29
C ALA A 65 -12.10 8.41 13.91
N GLU A 66 -11.59 8.84 15.06
CA GLU A 66 -12.03 10.05 15.75
C GLU A 66 -10.88 11.07 15.81
N ARG A 67 -11.15 12.27 16.35
CA ARG A 67 -10.09 13.29 16.50
C ARG A 67 -9.03 12.90 17.52
N GLN A 68 -9.40 12.14 18.56
CA GLN A 68 -8.50 11.69 19.60
C GLN A 68 -8.44 10.16 19.62
N THR A 69 -7.29 9.63 20.03
CA THR A 69 -7.09 8.19 20.16
C THR A 69 -6.70 7.79 21.58
N SER A 70 -7.21 6.64 22.03
CA SER A 70 -6.76 5.97 23.26
C SER A 70 -5.72 4.88 22.99
N LEU A 71 -5.30 4.70 21.72
CA LEU A 71 -4.33 3.67 21.32
C LEU A 71 -2.95 3.95 21.92
N LYS A 72 -2.27 2.89 22.33
CA LYS A 72 -1.00 2.93 23.08
C LYS A 72 0.18 2.35 22.31
N GLY A 73 -0.05 1.40 21.42
CA GLY A 73 0.98 0.82 20.57
C GLY A 73 1.54 1.85 19.61
N VAL A 74 2.85 1.77 19.33
CA VAL A 74 3.52 2.69 18.40
C VAL A 74 2.89 2.60 17.00
N VAL A 75 2.69 1.37 16.51
CA VAL A 75 2.05 1.12 15.21
C VAL A 75 0.58 1.51 15.23
N ALA A 76 -0.16 1.17 16.30
CA ALA A 76 -1.57 1.53 16.43
C ALA A 76 -1.80 3.06 16.41
N ARG A 77 -0.98 3.84 17.12
CA ARG A 77 -1.03 5.31 17.06
C ARG A 77 -0.67 5.84 15.68
N ARG A 78 0.29 5.24 14.99
CA ARG A 78 0.66 5.61 13.62
C ARG A 78 -0.50 5.38 12.65
N MET A 79 -1.15 4.22 12.74
CA MET A 79 -2.35 3.90 11.96
C MET A 79 -3.44 4.95 12.17
N HIS A 80 -3.73 5.31 13.43
CA HIS A 80 -4.70 6.35 13.74
C HIS A 80 -4.29 7.72 13.18
N ALA A 81 -3.03 8.12 13.38
CA ALA A 81 -2.53 9.40 12.89
C ALA A 81 -2.64 9.53 11.36
N ALA A 82 -2.44 8.42 10.63
CA ALA A 82 -2.59 8.39 9.19
C ALA A 82 -4.05 8.57 8.74
N VAL A 83 -5.03 8.04 9.47
CA VAL A 83 -6.45 8.11 9.08
C VAL A 83 -7.21 9.32 9.64
N ALA A 84 -6.72 9.92 10.72
CA ALA A 84 -7.36 11.05 11.40
C ALA A 84 -7.68 12.25 10.48
N PRO A 85 -6.85 12.62 9.47
CA PRO A 85 -7.18 13.71 8.54
C PRO A 85 -8.45 13.47 7.71
N TYR A 86 -8.89 12.22 7.53
CA TYR A 86 -10.06 11.89 6.71
C TYR A 86 -11.34 11.71 7.53
N ALA A 87 -11.24 11.70 8.86
CA ALA A 87 -12.36 11.42 9.76
C ALA A 87 -13.52 12.44 9.63
N SER A 88 -13.24 13.66 9.16
CA SER A 88 -14.28 14.65 8.85
C SER A 88 -15.02 14.41 7.54
N ASP A 89 -14.38 13.71 6.60
CA ASP A 89 -14.81 13.62 5.21
C ASP A 89 -15.64 12.35 4.97
N GLY A 90 -15.39 11.32 5.77
CA GLY A 90 -16.13 10.07 5.70
C GLY A 90 -15.69 9.05 6.75
N PHE A 91 -16.32 7.87 6.67
CA PHE A 91 -15.92 6.76 7.53
C PHE A 91 -14.60 6.15 7.04
N ILE A 92 -13.64 6.07 7.96
CA ILE A 92 -12.40 5.32 7.80
C ILE A 92 -12.03 4.75 9.17
N THR A 93 -11.36 3.60 9.21
CA THR A 93 -10.83 3.02 10.44
C THR A 93 -9.30 3.02 10.38
N PRO A 94 -8.59 3.01 11.52
CA PRO A 94 -7.15 2.78 11.54
C PRO A 94 -6.68 1.56 10.74
N MET A 95 -7.53 0.54 10.54
CA MET A 95 -7.19 -0.63 9.71
C MET A 95 -6.81 -0.28 8.27
N ALA A 96 -7.28 0.86 7.74
CA ALA A 96 -6.92 1.36 6.40
C ALA A 96 -5.45 1.81 6.27
N ALA A 97 -4.67 1.80 7.34
CA ALA A 97 -3.26 2.18 7.33
C ALA A 97 -2.35 1.09 7.93
N VAL A 98 -2.86 -0.13 8.15
CA VAL A 98 -2.15 -1.18 8.87
C VAL A 98 -0.87 -1.61 8.15
N ALA A 99 -0.94 -1.81 6.84
CA ALA A 99 0.14 -2.42 6.09
C ALA A 99 1.31 -1.44 5.94
N GLY A 100 0.99 -0.20 5.58
CA GLY A 100 1.95 0.90 5.53
C GLY A 100 2.57 1.23 6.89
N SER A 101 1.77 1.22 7.97
CA SER A 101 2.27 1.49 9.33
C SER A 101 3.22 0.42 9.85
N VAL A 102 2.97 -0.85 9.50
CA VAL A 102 3.88 -1.96 9.81
C VAL A 102 5.17 -1.86 9.00
N ALA A 103 5.07 -1.57 7.70
CA ALA A 103 6.25 -1.39 6.85
C ALA A 103 7.17 -0.27 7.38
N GLU A 104 6.58 0.86 7.79
CA GLU A 104 7.30 1.98 8.42
C GLU A 104 7.97 1.59 9.73
N GLU A 105 7.30 0.82 10.58
CA GLU A 105 7.86 0.41 11.87
C GLU A 105 9.12 -0.44 11.68
N ILE A 106 9.07 -1.38 10.73
CA ILE A 106 10.21 -2.24 10.40
C ILE A 106 11.33 -1.43 9.76
N LEU A 107 11.00 -0.52 8.83
CA LEU A 107 11.98 0.39 8.24
C LEU A 107 12.69 1.23 9.32
N GLY A 108 11.93 1.79 10.27
CA GLY A 108 12.48 2.56 11.38
C GLY A 108 13.45 1.76 12.25
N ALA A 109 13.12 0.50 12.55
CA ALA A 109 14.01 -0.39 13.29
C ALA A 109 15.31 -0.69 12.52
N MET A 110 15.24 -0.86 11.21
CA MET A 110 16.41 -1.08 10.35
C MET A 110 17.34 0.14 10.35
N LEU A 111 16.79 1.33 10.10
CA LEU A 111 17.56 2.57 10.05
C LEU A 111 18.11 3.00 11.42
N GLY A 112 17.47 2.59 12.51
CA GLY A 112 17.99 2.78 13.87
C GLY A 112 19.20 1.90 14.19
N ALA A 113 19.40 0.81 13.46
CA ALA A 113 20.48 -0.15 13.70
C ALA A 113 21.62 -0.06 12.67
N ALA A 114 21.39 0.56 11.52
CA ALA A 114 22.34 0.55 10.41
C ALA A 114 22.23 1.79 9.50
N ALA A 115 23.35 2.17 8.88
CA ALA A 115 23.42 3.14 7.79
C ALA A 115 23.27 2.43 6.45
N LEU A 116 22.14 2.66 5.77
CA LEU A 116 21.79 2.02 4.50
C LEU A 116 21.79 3.04 3.37
N ASP A 117 22.28 2.64 2.19
CA ASP A 117 22.21 3.47 0.99
C ASP A 117 20.77 3.53 0.48
N ARG A 118 20.07 2.40 0.50
CA ARG A 118 18.68 2.26 0.08
C ARG A 118 18.04 1.10 0.79
N VAL A 119 16.77 1.22 1.15
CA VAL A 119 15.97 0.08 1.61
C VAL A 119 14.52 0.28 1.23
N TYR A 120 13.83 -0.82 0.94
CA TYR A 120 12.37 -0.85 0.94
C TYR A 120 11.87 -1.98 1.82
N VAL A 121 10.71 -1.75 2.44
CA VAL A 121 9.92 -2.74 3.17
C VAL A 121 8.55 -2.77 2.50
N ASN A 122 8.22 -3.86 1.82
CA ASN A 122 6.96 -4.02 1.10
C ASN A 122 6.04 -4.99 1.85
N ASN A 123 4.88 -4.51 2.28
CA ASN A 123 3.82 -5.31 2.88
C ASN A 123 2.64 -5.43 1.91
N GLY A 124 2.70 -6.39 0.98
CA GLY A 124 1.57 -6.67 0.08
C GLY A 124 1.19 -5.57 -0.91
N GLY A 125 2.07 -4.61 -1.19
CA GLY A 125 1.81 -3.44 -2.05
C GLY A 125 2.02 -2.10 -1.33
N ASP A 126 2.07 -2.13 -0.01
CA ASP A 126 2.31 -0.95 0.84
C ASP A 126 3.79 -0.91 1.25
N ILE A 127 4.50 0.08 0.71
CA ILE A 127 5.95 0.15 0.68
C ILE A 127 6.43 1.36 1.46
N ALA A 128 7.19 1.11 2.52
CA ALA A 128 8.03 2.13 3.16
C ALA A 128 9.43 2.06 2.55
N LEU A 129 10.00 3.21 2.17
CA LEU A 129 11.31 3.27 1.53
C LEU A 129 12.23 4.32 2.15
N HIS A 130 13.52 4.07 2.09
CA HIS A 130 14.58 5.03 2.37
C HIS A 130 15.53 5.09 1.18
N LEU A 131 15.90 6.31 0.81
CA LEU A 131 16.82 6.62 -0.28
C LEU A 131 17.89 7.56 0.26
N GLY A 132 19.13 7.09 0.28
CA GLY A 132 20.32 7.89 0.46
C GLY A 132 20.63 8.72 -0.79
N ARG A 133 21.54 9.68 -0.66
CA ARG A 133 21.88 10.63 -1.73
C ARG A 133 22.26 9.91 -3.03
N GLY A 134 21.58 10.25 -4.13
CA GLY A 134 21.82 9.68 -5.47
C GLY A 134 21.19 8.30 -5.71
N GLU A 135 20.56 7.71 -4.69
CA GLU A 135 19.72 6.53 -4.88
C GLU A 135 18.34 6.92 -5.40
N HIS A 136 17.70 5.95 -6.03
CA HIS A 136 16.35 6.08 -6.56
C HIS A 136 15.60 4.76 -6.42
N PHE A 137 14.28 4.86 -6.58
CA PHE A 137 13.36 3.74 -6.59
C PHE A 137 12.41 3.86 -7.77
N SER A 138 12.13 2.76 -8.45
CA SER A 138 11.17 2.72 -9.56
C SER A 138 9.96 1.90 -9.14
N VAL A 139 8.80 2.53 -9.19
CA VAL A 139 7.51 1.90 -8.89
C VAL A 139 6.90 1.44 -10.21
N GLY A 140 6.72 0.13 -10.38
CA GLY A 140 6.04 -0.42 -11.55
C GLY A 140 4.52 -0.25 -11.46
N LEU A 141 3.92 0.26 -12.54
CA LEU A 141 2.49 0.37 -12.74
C LEU A 141 2.11 -0.63 -13.83
N MET A 142 1.51 -1.76 -13.44
CA MET A 142 1.12 -2.79 -14.40
C MET A 142 -0.22 -2.44 -15.06
N ASP A 143 -0.22 -2.16 -16.37
CA ASP A 143 -1.43 -1.75 -17.12
C ASP A 143 -2.49 -2.87 -17.18
N ARG A 144 -2.06 -4.12 -17.44
CA ARG A 144 -2.89 -5.33 -17.48
C ARG A 144 -2.06 -6.58 -17.16
N PRO A 145 -2.50 -7.50 -16.27
CA PRO A 145 -1.79 -8.75 -16.01
C PRO A 145 -1.78 -9.74 -17.18
N ASP A 146 -2.80 -9.67 -18.06
CA ASP A 146 -3.14 -10.75 -19.00
C ASP A 146 -2.76 -10.48 -20.47
N SER A 147 -2.07 -9.38 -20.74
CA SER A 147 -1.59 -9.02 -22.09
C SER A 147 -0.17 -8.44 -21.98
N ASP A 148 0.57 -8.37 -23.09
CA ASP A 148 1.88 -7.70 -23.23
C ASP A 148 1.80 -6.19 -22.90
N GLY A 149 1.41 -5.87 -21.67
CA GLY A 149 1.16 -4.52 -21.20
C GLY A 149 2.47 -3.75 -21.12
N VAL A 150 2.43 -2.49 -21.51
CA VAL A 150 3.53 -1.56 -21.27
C VAL A 150 3.65 -1.40 -19.76
N MET A 151 4.76 -1.85 -19.19
CA MET A 151 5.09 -1.53 -17.81
C MET A 151 5.41 -0.05 -17.76
N ARG A 152 4.53 0.74 -17.14
CA ARG A 152 4.84 2.12 -16.82
C ARG A 152 5.57 2.16 -15.49
N ALA A 153 6.37 3.17 -15.24
CA ALA A 153 6.98 3.35 -13.94
C ALA A 153 7.03 4.81 -13.51
N ILE A 154 6.93 5.00 -12.20
CA ILE A 154 7.22 6.27 -11.56
C ILE A 154 8.58 6.16 -10.90
N ARG A 155 9.45 7.12 -11.18
CA ARG A 155 10.78 7.22 -10.58
C ARG A 155 10.73 8.14 -9.36
N ILE A 156 11.25 7.65 -8.25
CA ILE A 156 11.39 8.37 -6.98
C ILE A 156 12.88 8.54 -6.72
N GLU A 157 13.35 9.77 -6.70
CA GLU A 157 14.69 10.19 -6.35
C GLU A 157 14.82 10.44 -4.84
N ALA A 158 16.06 10.43 -4.35
CA ALA A 158 16.35 10.72 -2.95
C ALA A 158 15.89 12.11 -2.50
N ASP A 159 15.87 13.11 -3.38
CA ASP A 159 15.50 14.49 -3.03
C ASP A 159 13.99 14.72 -3.05
N ASP A 160 13.19 13.74 -3.49
CA ASP A 160 11.73 13.82 -3.41
C ASP A 160 11.22 13.63 -1.98
N PRO A 161 10.07 14.21 -1.63
CA PRO A 161 9.44 14.01 -0.32
C PRO A 161 8.89 12.59 -0.13
N VAL A 162 8.67 11.82 -1.21
CA VAL A 162 8.01 10.51 -1.17
C VAL A 162 8.86 9.48 -0.42
N ARG A 163 8.32 8.90 0.66
CA ARG A 163 8.88 7.73 1.37
C ARG A 163 7.86 6.61 1.60
N GLY A 164 6.64 6.81 1.11
CA GLY A 164 5.55 5.84 1.15
C GLY A 164 4.91 5.64 -0.21
N ILE A 165 4.62 4.39 -0.54
CA ILE A 165 3.81 4.01 -1.69
C ILE A 165 2.77 3.02 -1.19
N ALA A 166 1.53 3.11 -1.67
CA ALA A 166 0.49 2.14 -1.35
C ALA A 166 -0.37 1.86 -2.57
N THR A 167 -0.99 0.69 -2.63
CA THR A 167 -1.94 0.37 -3.70
C THR A 167 -3.20 -0.27 -3.15
N SER A 168 -4.35 0.36 -3.38
CA SER A 168 -5.66 -0.13 -2.97
C SER A 168 -6.57 -0.34 -4.18
N GLY A 169 -7.58 -1.21 -4.07
CA GLY A 169 -8.48 -1.52 -5.18
C GLY A 169 -9.31 -2.77 -4.92
N ARG A 170 -10.34 -3.01 -5.73
CA ARG A 170 -11.30 -4.11 -5.53
C ARG A 170 -10.72 -5.51 -5.66
N HIS A 171 -9.57 -5.66 -6.33
CA HIS A 171 -8.84 -6.92 -6.46
C HIS A 171 -7.76 -7.12 -5.38
N GLY A 172 -7.64 -6.16 -4.45
CA GLY A 172 -6.69 -6.22 -3.35
C GLY A 172 -7.08 -7.22 -2.27
N ARG A 173 -6.27 -7.25 -1.21
CA ARG A 173 -6.47 -8.13 -0.05
C ARG A 173 -7.61 -7.66 0.88
N SER A 174 -8.01 -6.39 0.76
CA SER A 174 -9.02 -5.74 1.59
C SER A 174 -10.26 -5.41 0.78
N PHE A 175 -11.42 -5.33 1.44
CA PHE A 175 -12.65 -4.92 0.77
C PHE A 175 -12.61 -3.44 0.40
N SER A 176 -13.05 -3.13 -0.82
CA SER A 176 -13.23 -1.76 -1.31
C SER A 176 -14.72 -1.43 -1.37
N LEU A 177 -15.07 -0.19 -1.01
CA LEU A 177 -16.42 0.35 -1.22
C LEU A 177 -16.58 0.80 -2.68
N GLY A 178 -15.52 1.35 -3.28
CA GLY A 178 -15.48 1.80 -4.67
C GLY A 178 -15.13 0.70 -5.67
N ILE A 179 -15.06 1.06 -6.94
CA ILE A 179 -14.89 0.13 -8.06
C ILE A 179 -13.52 0.18 -8.72
N ALA A 180 -12.60 1.03 -8.28
CA ALA A 180 -11.24 1.09 -8.83
C ALA A 180 -10.59 -0.31 -8.87
N ASP A 181 -9.96 -0.62 -9.99
CA ASP A 181 -9.16 -1.84 -10.12
C ASP A 181 -7.88 -1.70 -9.30
N ALA A 182 -7.25 -0.54 -9.36
CA ALA A 182 -6.11 -0.15 -8.53
C ALA A 182 -5.98 1.37 -8.44
N VAL A 183 -5.65 1.87 -7.27
CA VAL A 183 -5.19 3.23 -6.99
C VAL A 183 -3.85 3.13 -6.30
N THR A 184 -2.79 3.63 -6.94
CA THR A 184 -1.45 3.72 -6.35
C THR A 184 -1.21 5.14 -5.86
N VAL A 185 -0.85 5.32 -4.60
CA VAL A 185 -0.59 6.63 -3.99
C VAL A 185 0.87 6.75 -3.59
N LEU A 186 1.43 7.94 -3.79
CA LEU A 186 2.73 8.37 -3.29
C LEU A 186 2.51 9.36 -2.15
N ALA A 187 3.19 9.18 -1.02
CA ALA A 187 3.10 10.10 0.12
C ALA A 187 4.43 10.20 0.88
N ALA A 188 4.51 11.14 1.81
CA ALA A 188 5.66 11.33 2.67
C ALA A 188 5.91 10.13 3.60
N THR A 189 4.89 9.33 3.90
CA THR A 189 5.01 8.07 4.67
C THR A 189 4.11 6.96 4.10
N ALA A 190 4.44 5.69 4.35
CA ALA A 190 3.69 4.56 3.79
C ALA A 190 2.29 4.42 4.41
N SER A 191 2.14 4.71 5.69
CA SER A 191 0.87 4.77 6.42
C SER A 191 -0.06 5.85 5.86
N GLN A 192 0.48 7.02 5.51
CA GLN A 192 -0.29 8.07 4.82
C GLN A 192 -0.72 7.60 3.42
N ALA A 193 0.19 6.98 2.67
CA ALA A 193 -0.12 6.44 1.35
C ALA A 193 -1.24 5.38 1.42
N ASP A 194 -1.16 4.44 2.38
CA ASP A 194 -2.11 3.34 2.59
C ASP A 194 -3.53 3.85 2.87
N ALA A 195 -3.64 4.79 3.83
CA ALA A 195 -4.89 5.44 4.15
C ALA A 195 -5.46 6.20 2.94
N ALA A 196 -4.63 7.00 2.27
CA ALA A 196 -5.05 7.79 1.11
C ALA A 196 -5.47 6.91 -0.07
N ALA A 197 -4.75 5.83 -0.35
CA ALA A 197 -5.07 4.89 -1.42
C ALA A 197 -6.46 4.27 -1.18
N THR A 198 -6.76 3.90 0.07
CA THR A 198 -8.09 3.41 0.45
C THR A 198 -9.18 4.46 0.24
N VAL A 199 -8.96 5.71 0.66
CA VAL A 199 -9.92 6.81 0.48
C VAL A 199 -10.19 7.08 -1.00
N ILE A 200 -9.14 7.21 -1.81
CA ILE A 200 -9.27 7.51 -3.24
C ILE A 200 -9.90 6.34 -4.00
N ALA A 201 -9.50 5.09 -3.70
CA ALA A 201 -10.10 3.91 -4.31
C ALA A 201 -11.59 3.79 -4.03
N ASN A 202 -12.03 4.19 -2.82
CA ASN A 202 -13.44 4.24 -2.46
C ASN A 202 -14.20 5.37 -3.17
N ALA A 203 -13.52 6.47 -3.52
CA ALA A 203 -14.11 7.59 -4.24
C ALA A 203 -14.30 7.32 -5.75
N VAL A 204 -13.54 6.39 -6.33
CA VAL A 204 -13.82 5.88 -7.69
C VAL A 204 -15.07 5.00 -7.62
N ASP A 205 -16.24 5.58 -7.88
CA ASP A 205 -17.51 4.86 -7.76
C ASP A 205 -18.61 5.39 -8.70
N LEU A 206 -19.65 4.58 -8.91
CA LEU A 206 -20.92 4.94 -9.53
C LEU A 206 -22.08 4.49 -8.62
N PRO A 207 -22.44 5.29 -7.60
CA PRO A 207 -23.45 4.89 -6.62
C PRO A 207 -24.79 4.52 -7.26
N GLY A 208 -25.31 3.33 -6.92
CA GLY A 208 -26.61 2.85 -7.41
C GLY A 208 -26.59 2.27 -8.84
N HIS A 209 -25.42 2.18 -9.48
CA HIS A 209 -25.33 1.64 -10.83
C HIS A 209 -25.66 0.12 -10.87
N PRO A 210 -26.55 -0.34 -11.76
CA PRO A 210 -27.05 -1.72 -11.76
C PRO A 210 -25.99 -2.77 -12.09
N ALA A 211 -24.92 -2.39 -12.81
CA ALA A 211 -23.81 -3.31 -13.09
C ALA A 211 -22.88 -3.53 -11.88
N ILE A 212 -23.03 -2.78 -10.79
CA ILE A 212 -22.17 -2.90 -9.61
C ILE A 212 -22.91 -3.70 -8.54
N VAL A 213 -22.44 -4.92 -8.29
CA VAL A 213 -22.98 -5.79 -7.26
C VAL A 213 -22.28 -5.51 -5.94
N ARG A 214 -23.07 -5.19 -4.93
CA ARG A 214 -22.62 -4.89 -3.57
C ARG A 214 -23.24 -5.84 -2.56
N GLN A 215 -22.52 -6.08 -1.48
CA GLN A 215 -23.09 -6.72 -0.29
C GLN A 215 -22.39 -6.22 0.98
N PRO A 216 -23.01 -6.37 2.16
CA PRO A 216 -22.41 -5.96 3.43
C PRO A 216 -21.09 -6.68 3.72
N ALA A 217 -20.07 -5.95 4.19
CA ALA A 217 -18.76 -6.51 4.49
C ALA A 217 -18.81 -7.61 5.57
N ASN A 218 -19.69 -7.46 6.57
CA ASN A 218 -19.88 -8.42 7.64
C ASN A 218 -20.63 -9.71 7.23
N GLU A 219 -21.33 -9.73 6.10
CA GLU A 219 -21.89 -10.98 5.55
C GLU A 219 -20.80 -11.84 4.90
N LEU A 220 -19.67 -11.24 4.59
CA LEU A 220 -18.54 -11.84 3.90
C LEU A 220 -17.40 -12.23 4.82
N GLN A 221 -17.12 -11.34 5.76
CA GLN A 221 -16.17 -11.53 6.82
C GLN A 221 -16.83 -10.98 8.10
N PRO A 222 -17.37 -11.85 8.97
CA PRO A 222 -18.15 -11.44 10.15
C PRO A 222 -17.48 -10.41 11.05
N ASP A 223 -16.15 -10.38 11.07
CA ASP A 223 -15.34 -9.51 11.90
C ASP A 223 -14.72 -8.31 11.13
N SER A 224 -15.22 -8.01 9.93
CA SER A 224 -14.79 -6.85 9.13
C SER A 224 -15.00 -5.53 9.88
N ASP A 225 -13.99 -4.66 9.83
CA ASP A 225 -14.02 -3.31 10.38
C ASP A 225 -15.01 -2.38 9.66
N LEU A 226 -15.39 -2.73 8.42
CA LEU A 226 -16.38 -2.00 7.64
C LEU A 226 -17.82 -2.27 8.12
N GLY A 227 -18.06 -3.37 8.85
CA GLY A 227 -19.37 -3.74 9.37
C GLY A 227 -20.41 -3.98 8.28
N ALA A 228 -21.60 -3.40 8.40
CA ALA A 228 -22.68 -3.56 7.43
C ALA A 228 -22.50 -2.72 6.13
N ARG A 229 -21.37 -2.02 5.98
CA ARG A 229 -21.11 -1.20 4.79
C ARG A 229 -21.02 -2.07 3.55
N LEU A 230 -21.59 -1.55 2.47
CA LEU A 230 -21.62 -2.21 1.18
C LEU A 230 -20.25 -2.16 0.51
N VAL A 231 -19.71 -3.33 0.19
CA VAL A 231 -18.43 -3.48 -0.51
C VAL A 231 -18.63 -4.06 -1.91
N THR A 232 -17.76 -3.68 -2.84
CA THR A 232 -17.78 -4.15 -4.23
C THR A 232 -17.52 -5.64 -4.28
N ARG A 233 -18.41 -6.37 -4.96
CA ARG A 233 -18.27 -7.81 -5.19
C ARG A 233 -18.06 -8.16 -6.63
N ASN A 234 -18.80 -7.49 -7.50
CA ASN A 234 -18.63 -7.62 -8.92
C ASN A 234 -18.90 -6.27 -9.59
N VAL A 235 -18.18 -6.01 -10.66
CA VAL A 235 -18.41 -4.88 -11.55
C VAL A 235 -18.62 -5.49 -12.93
N GLY A 236 -19.83 -5.35 -13.45
CA GLY A 236 -20.19 -5.77 -14.81
C GLY A 236 -19.60 -4.82 -15.86
N GLU A 237 -20.10 -4.93 -17.08
CA GLU A 237 -19.67 -4.02 -18.16
C GLU A 237 -20.09 -2.59 -17.86
N LEU A 238 -19.15 -1.66 -18.04
CA LEU A 238 -19.35 -0.22 -17.94
C LEU A 238 -19.02 0.41 -19.29
N SER A 239 -19.79 1.41 -19.67
CA SER A 239 -19.48 2.26 -20.83
C SER A 239 -18.23 3.11 -20.56
N ARG A 240 -17.61 3.62 -21.64
CA ARG A 240 -16.46 4.52 -21.51
C ARG A 240 -16.79 5.81 -20.73
N GLU A 241 -18.01 6.31 -20.88
CA GLU A 241 -18.45 7.52 -20.17
C GLU A 241 -18.63 7.28 -18.66
N GLU A 242 -19.16 6.12 -18.29
CA GLU A 242 -19.28 5.68 -16.89
C GLU A 242 -17.90 5.47 -16.26
N ILE A 243 -16.97 4.84 -16.98
CA ILE A 243 -15.57 4.67 -16.53
C ILE A 243 -14.92 6.03 -16.30
N ALA A 244 -15.03 6.95 -17.27
CA ALA A 244 -14.48 8.29 -17.16
C ALA A 244 -15.09 9.07 -15.98
N THR A 245 -16.41 8.95 -15.76
CA THR A 245 -17.11 9.60 -14.65
C THR A 245 -16.62 9.10 -13.28
N ALA A 246 -16.49 7.77 -13.13
CA ALA A 246 -16.00 7.17 -11.90
C ALA A 246 -14.55 7.58 -11.61
N LEU A 247 -13.69 7.56 -12.65
CA LEU A 247 -12.30 7.97 -12.54
C LEU A 247 -12.17 9.46 -12.19
N GLU A 248 -12.98 10.33 -12.79
CA GLU A 248 -12.95 11.76 -12.50
C GLU A 248 -13.36 12.05 -11.05
N THR A 249 -14.36 11.33 -10.51
CA THR A 249 -14.76 11.43 -9.10
C THR A 249 -13.59 11.07 -8.16
N GLY A 250 -12.87 9.98 -8.46
CA GLY A 250 -11.67 9.63 -7.73
C GLY A 250 -10.53 10.65 -7.91
N ALA A 251 -10.38 11.20 -9.10
CA ALA A 251 -9.36 12.21 -9.42
C ALA A 251 -9.62 13.53 -8.68
N GLU A 252 -10.88 13.96 -8.54
CA GLU A 252 -11.27 15.08 -7.69
C GLU A 252 -10.89 14.86 -6.23
N CYS A 253 -11.17 13.67 -5.69
CA CYS A 253 -10.74 13.30 -4.34
C CYS A 253 -9.21 13.38 -4.22
N ALA A 254 -8.47 12.76 -5.14
CA ALA A 254 -7.01 12.78 -5.14
C ALA A 254 -6.44 14.21 -5.23
N ARG A 255 -7.02 15.09 -6.05
CA ARG A 255 -6.61 16.51 -6.12
C ARG A 255 -6.85 17.24 -4.80
N GLN A 256 -7.97 17.02 -4.13
CA GLN A 256 -8.24 17.60 -2.81
C GLN A 256 -7.22 17.13 -1.76
N LEU A 257 -6.84 15.84 -1.78
CA LEU A 257 -5.83 15.31 -0.87
C LEU A 257 -4.43 15.87 -1.17
N PHE A 258 -4.11 16.04 -2.45
CA PHE A 258 -2.86 16.67 -2.89
C PHE A 258 -2.78 18.14 -2.44
N ASP A 259 -3.84 18.92 -2.64
CA ASP A 259 -3.92 20.33 -2.21
C ASP A 259 -3.80 20.50 -0.69
N ARG A 260 -4.24 19.49 0.07
CA ARG A 260 -4.10 19.43 1.54
C ARG A 260 -2.72 18.95 2.00
N GLY A 261 -1.83 18.59 1.08
CA GLY A 261 -0.50 18.05 1.38
C GLY A 261 -0.52 16.66 2.03
N LEU A 262 -1.56 15.87 1.79
CA LEU A 262 -1.68 14.50 2.33
C LEU A 262 -1.05 13.44 1.42
N ILE A 263 -0.90 13.77 0.13
CA ILE A 263 -0.25 12.92 -0.87
C ILE A 263 0.65 13.77 -1.78
N GLU A 264 1.61 13.11 -2.43
CA GLU A 264 2.52 13.69 -3.43
C GLU A 264 2.08 13.33 -4.86
N GLY A 265 1.19 12.35 -5.00
CA GLY A 265 0.61 11.96 -6.28
C GLY A 265 -0.21 10.67 -6.17
N ALA A 266 -1.01 10.40 -7.19
CA ALA A 266 -1.82 9.20 -7.30
C ALA A 266 -1.99 8.76 -8.75
N VAL A 267 -2.11 7.45 -8.97
CA VAL A 267 -2.48 6.84 -10.25
C VAL A 267 -3.73 6.01 -10.02
N LEU A 268 -4.81 6.33 -10.71
CA LEU A 268 -6.10 5.67 -10.60
C LEU A 268 -6.35 4.84 -11.85
N ARG A 269 -6.89 3.63 -11.69
CA ARG A 269 -7.20 2.72 -12.80
C ARG A 269 -8.57 2.06 -12.66
N LEU A 270 -9.27 1.98 -13.78
CA LEU A 270 -10.56 1.30 -13.91
C LEU A 270 -10.74 0.81 -15.36
N CYS A 271 -10.98 -0.49 -15.54
CA CYS A 271 -11.25 -1.15 -16.82
C CYS A 271 -10.18 -0.93 -17.91
N GLY A 272 -8.94 -0.64 -17.51
CA GLY A 272 -7.81 -0.34 -18.40
C GLY A 272 -7.61 1.14 -18.72
N ASP A 273 -8.53 2.01 -18.28
CA ASP A 273 -8.33 3.46 -18.33
C ASP A 273 -7.55 3.91 -17.08
N MET A 274 -6.77 4.98 -17.23
CA MET A 274 -5.85 5.48 -16.21
C MET A 274 -5.92 7.01 -16.11
N LEU A 275 -5.96 7.53 -14.89
CA LEU A 275 -5.72 8.94 -14.58
C LEU A 275 -4.55 9.10 -13.62
N VAL A 276 -3.84 10.22 -13.74
CA VAL A 276 -2.64 10.53 -12.97
C VAL A 276 -2.80 11.91 -12.35
N ILE A 277 -2.58 11.99 -11.04
CA ILE A 277 -2.60 13.23 -10.25
C ILE A 277 -1.23 13.43 -9.61
N GLY A 278 -0.70 14.65 -9.65
CA GLY A 278 0.59 15.01 -9.04
C GLY A 278 1.60 15.52 -10.06
N THR A 279 2.80 15.88 -9.58
CA THR A 279 3.85 16.52 -10.38
C THR A 279 4.86 15.55 -10.98
N LYS A 280 4.72 14.25 -10.69
CA LYS A 280 5.64 13.20 -11.13
C LYS A 280 5.26 12.70 -12.52
N ASP A 281 6.21 12.77 -13.45
CA ASP A 281 6.06 12.18 -14.76
C ASP A 281 6.01 10.64 -14.67
N ILE A 282 5.12 10.04 -15.44
CA ILE A 282 5.09 8.59 -15.64
C ILE A 282 5.94 8.26 -16.87
N GLU A 283 6.98 7.47 -16.66
CA GLU A 283 7.85 7.00 -17.73
C GLU A 283 7.37 5.65 -18.26
N GLU A 284 7.39 5.46 -19.57
CA GLU A 284 7.22 4.13 -20.17
C GLU A 284 8.51 3.32 -19.95
N GLN A 285 8.42 2.18 -19.25
CA GLN A 285 9.53 1.24 -19.26
C GLN A 285 9.47 0.46 -20.56
N ARG A 286 10.50 0.62 -21.40
CA ARG A 286 10.74 -0.34 -22.48
C ARG A 286 10.91 -1.72 -21.84
N PRO A 287 10.18 -2.75 -22.29
CA PRO A 287 10.36 -4.09 -21.76
C PRO A 287 11.83 -4.46 -21.87
N ARG A 288 12.45 -4.86 -20.76
CA ARG A 288 13.76 -5.53 -20.82
C ARG A 288 13.59 -6.69 -21.80
N PRO A 289 14.46 -6.86 -22.81
CA PRO A 289 14.37 -8.04 -23.65
C PRO A 289 14.43 -9.24 -22.73
N LEU A 290 13.43 -10.12 -22.86
CA LEU A 290 13.43 -11.44 -22.23
C LEU A 290 14.71 -12.12 -22.69
N VAL A 291 15.74 -12.08 -21.85
CA VAL A 291 16.87 -12.99 -22.00
C VAL A 291 16.29 -14.34 -21.64
N LEU A 292 15.92 -15.10 -22.68
CA LEU A 292 15.67 -16.52 -22.58
C LEU A 292 16.96 -17.15 -22.02
N GLU A 293 17.01 -17.33 -20.70
CA GLU A 293 17.93 -18.30 -20.10
C GLU A 293 17.48 -19.67 -20.59
N ASN A 294 18.06 -20.09 -21.72
CA ASN A 294 17.95 -21.44 -22.22
C ASN A 294 18.45 -22.38 -21.11
N ALA A 295 17.51 -23.08 -20.47
CA ALA A 295 17.82 -24.22 -19.63
C ALA A 295 18.42 -25.32 -20.51
N VAL A 296 19.76 -25.32 -20.55
CA VAL A 296 20.70 -26.45 -20.63
C VAL A 296 20.26 -27.65 -21.47
N GLY A 297 20.93 -27.79 -22.62
CA GLY A 297 21.32 -29.10 -23.13
C GLY A 297 22.69 -29.48 -22.55
N ALA A 298 22.75 -30.58 -21.81
CA ALA A 298 23.87 -31.51 -21.66
C ALA A 298 23.38 -32.71 -20.83
#